data_AF-A0A6N7C3D8-F1
#
_entry.id   AF-A0A6N7C3D8-F1
#
_cell.length_a   1.000
_cell.length_b   1.000
_cell.length_c   1.000
_cell.angle_alpha   90.00
_cell.angle_beta   90.00
_cell.angle_gamma   90.00
#
_symmetry.space_group_name_H-M   'P 1'
#
loop_
_entity.id
_entity.type
_entity.pdbx_description
1 polymer ?
#
loop_
_entity_poly.entity_id
_entity_poly.type
_entity_poly.pdbx_seq_one_letter_code
_entity_poly.pdbx_strand_id
1 'polypeptide(L)'
;MANTSPAAAAPDPAMVDDAARRRSASRSAVALGAIIAVLVGVLLGAWAQRWLDGDQPGAPAGDSVDVGFAQDMSVHHGQAVEMSAMALANAADPAVRSLAYDVLTTQQSQLGTMQGWLSLWDRPPLGSGEPMQWMPTDSAAGSAHHSMPGMESGTATADSSSPPMPGMATTGELADLRRTTGSAFDARYLQLLLRHHKGGIPMAQYAADNAAVPPVSALAGQMVATQQAESTAIEQLLAAKGATALTMN
;
A
#
# COMPACT_ATOMS: atom_id res chain seq x y z
N MET A 1 -3.16 -94.67 48.34
CA MET A 1 -2.01 -93.99 48.98
C MET A 1 -2.03 -92.54 48.54
N ALA A 2 -1.91 -91.61 49.48
CA ALA A 2 -2.19 -90.19 49.31
C ALA A 2 -1.09 -89.45 48.53
N ASN A 3 -1.51 -88.48 47.73
CA ASN A 3 -0.71 -87.58 46.92
C ASN A 3 -0.40 -86.31 47.73
N THR A 4 0.87 -85.93 47.86
CA THR A 4 1.27 -84.66 48.49
C THR A 4 2.02 -83.82 47.47
N SER A 5 1.35 -82.79 46.93
CA SER A 5 1.99 -81.74 46.13
C SER A 5 2.84 -80.82 47.03
N PRO A 6 4.02 -80.38 46.58
CA PRO A 6 4.81 -79.41 47.31
C PRO A 6 4.19 -78.01 47.18
N ALA A 7 4.10 -77.29 48.30
CA ALA A 7 3.72 -75.89 48.34
C ALA A 7 4.81 -75.03 47.71
N ALA A 8 4.45 -74.19 46.74
CA ALA A 8 5.35 -73.21 46.15
C ALA A 8 5.77 -72.18 47.22
N ALA A 9 7.08 -71.99 47.40
CA ALA A 9 7.62 -70.98 48.30
C ALA A 9 7.28 -69.57 47.79
N ALA A 10 6.78 -68.72 48.68
CA ALA A 10 6.52 -67.31 48.37
C ALA A 10 7.85 -66.58 48.09
N PRO A 11 7.90 -65.68 47.09
CA PRO A 11 9.12 -64.95 46.77
C PRO A 11 9.55 -64.03 47.92
N ASP A 12 10.87 -63.89 48.09
CA ASP A 12 11.52 -63.07 49.11
C ASP A 12 11.08 -61.59 49.01
N PRO A 13 10.55 -60.98 50.09
CA PRO A 13 10.05 -59.60 50.08
C PRO A 13 11.11 -58.57 49.64
N ALA A 14 12.41 -58.81 49.88
CA ALA A 14 13.47 -57.90 49.44
C ALA A 14 13.66 -57.89 47.92
N MET A 15 13.44 -59.02 47.23
CA MET A 15 13.53 -59.12 45.76
C MET A 15 12.33 -58.49 45.05
N VAL A 16 11.15 -58.52 45.68
CA VAL A 16 9.93 -57.87 45.14
C VAL A 16 10.09 -56.34 45.12
N ASP A 17 10.74 -55.80 46.14
CA ASP A 17 10.96 -54.36 46.35
C ASP A 17 12.02 -53.78 45.38
N ASP A 18 13.08 -54.53 45.06
CA ASP A 18 14.07 -54.13 44.04
C ASP A 18 13.49 -54.19 42.62
N ALA A 19 12.67 -55.22 42.32
CA ALA A 19 12.00 -55.33 41.02
C ALA A 19 10.92 -54.25 40.81
N ALA A 20 10.23 -53.82 41.87
CA ALA A 20 9.30 -52.69 41.84
C ALA A 20 10.02 -51.35 41.61
N ARG A 21 11.15 -51.12 42.32
CA ARG A 21 12.00 -49.93 42.13
C ARG A 21 12.60 -49.85 40.72
N ARG A 22 13.11 -50.95 40.17
CA ARG A 22 13.62 -51.01 38.79
C ARG A 22 12.54 -50.75 37.74
N ARG A 23 11.32 -51.27 37.91
CA ARG A 23 10.17 -50.99 37.03
C ARG A 23 9.69 -49.54 37.12
N SER A 24 9.72 -48.93 38.32
CA SER A 24 9.39 -47.52 38.49
C SER A 24 10.44 -46.61 37.86
N ALA A 25 11.73 -46.91 38.04
CA ALA A 25 12.83 -46.17 37.43
C ALA A 25 12.81 -46.26 35.89
N SER A 26 12.47 -47.42 35.32
CA SER A 26 12.33 -47.58 33.86
C SER A 26 11.12 -46.81 33.31
N ARG A 27 10.01 -46.75 34.04
CA ARG A 27 8.82 -45.96 33.65
C ARG A 27 9.10 -44.46 33.67
N SER A 28 9.80 -43.96 34.68
CA SER A 28 10.20 -42.55 34.76
C SER A 28 11.20 -42.18 33.67
N ALA A 29 12.16 -43.06 33.35
CA ALA A 29 13.12 -42.84 32.26
C ALA A 29 12.43 -42.82 30.88
N VAL A 30 11.46 -43.69 30.64
CA VAL A 30 10.66 -43.70 29.40
C VAL A 30 9.77 -42.45 29.31
N ALA A 31 9.13 -42.04 30.41
CA ALA A 31 8.32 -40.82 30.45
C ALA A 31 9.17 -39.56 30.18
N LEU A 32 10.35 -39.46 30.77
CA LEU A 32 11.28 -38.36 30.53
C LEU A 32 11.79 -38.35 29.07
N GLY A 33 12.11 -39.52 28.53
CA GLY A 33 12.50 -39.66 27.12
C GLY A 33 11.39 -39.23 26.15
N ALA A 34 10.14 -39.58 26.45
CA ALA A 34 8.98 -39.15 25.65
C ALA A 34 8.77 -37.63 25.71
N ILE A 35 8.92 -37.01 26.89
CA ILE A 35 8.83 -35.55 27.05
C ILE A 35 9.92 -34.85 26.25
N ILE A 36 11.17 -35.32 26.34
CA ILE A 36 12.29 -34.76 25.58
C ILE A 36 12.03 -34.89 24.07
N ALA A 37 11.56 -36.04 23.60
CA ALA A 37 11.25 -36.25 22.19
C ALA A 37 10.15 -35.29 21.69
N VAL A 38 9.10 -35.04 22.48
CA VAL A 38 8.06 -34.06 22.17
C VAL A 38 8.63 -32.64 22.14
N LEU A 39 9.44 -32.25 23.13
CA LEU A 39 10.05 -30.92 23.18
C LEU A 39 11.00 -30.68 22.00
N VAL A 40 11.81 -31.68 21.64
CA VAL A 40 12.68 -31.62 20.46
C VAL A 40 11.85 -31.53 19.17
N GLY A 41 10.76 -32.31 19.06
CA GLY A 41 9.84 -32.22 17.92
C GLY A 41 9.19 -30.84 17.78
N VAL A 42 8.77 -30.22 18.88
CA VAL A 42 8.23 -28.85 18.90
C VAL A 42 9.29 -27.83 18.50
N LEU A 43 10.52 -27.95 19.02
CA LEU A 43 11.62 -27.05 18.68
C LEU A 43 12.04 -27.17 17.21
N LEU A 44 12.15 -28.40 16.70
CA LEU A 44 12.44 -28.67 15.29
C LEU A 44 11.30 -28.19 14.38
N GLY A 45 10.05 -28.36 14.81
CA GLY A 45 8.89 -27.83 14.11
C GLY A 45 8.90 -26.30 14.04
N ALA A 46 9.16 -25.60 15.15
CA ALA A 46 9.26 -24.15 15.18
C ALA A 46 10.44 -23.62 14.34
N TRP A 47 11.59 -24.30 14.39
CA TRP A 47 12.74 -23.98 13.55
C TRP A 47 12.45 -24.19 12.06
N ALA A 48 11.82 -25.32 11.70
CA ALA A 48 11.44 -25.62 10.32
C ALA A 48 10.38 -24.63 9.81
N GLN A 49 9.42 -24.24 10.65
CA GLN A 49 8.40 -23.26 10.29
C GLN A 49 9.03 -21.89 10.02
N ARG A 50 9.95 -21.43 10.86
CA ARG A 50 10.73 -20.20 10.61
C ARG A 50 11.55 -20.26 9.32
N TRP A 51 12.04 -21.44 8.94
CA TRP A 51 12.80 -21.63 7.71
C TRP A 51 11.90 -21.71 6.46
N LEU A 52 10.70 -22.27 6.59
CA LEU A 52 9.68 -22.37 5.54
C LEU A 52 8.95 -21.04 5.30
N ASP A 53 8.74 -20.25 6.35
CA ASP A 53 8.15 -18.91 6.24
C ASP A 53 9.06 -17.99 5.40
N GLY A 54 10.38 -18.24 5.40
CA GLY A 54 11.37 -17.37 4.77
C GLY A 54 11.36 -15.97 5.41
N ASP A 55 12.32 -15.12 5.04
CA ASP A 55 12.21 -13.68 5.34
C ASP A 55 11.13 -13.08 4.42
N GLN A 56 9.85 -13.31 4.72
CA GLN A 56 8.79 -12.45 4.18
C GLN A 56 9.10 -11.05 4.70
N PRO A 57 9.39 -10.07 3.82
CA PRO A 57 9.51 -8.70 4.28
C PRO A 57 8.20 -8.35 4.99
N GLY A 58 8.30 -7.94 6.25
CA GLY A 58 7.14 -7.39 6.95
C GLY A 58 6.56 -6.22 6.16
N ALA A 59 5.30 -5.86 6.45
CA ALA A 59 4.67 -4.68 5.87
C ALA A 59 5.63 -3.47 5.90
N PRO A 60 5.76 -2.71 4.79
CA PRO A 60 6.63 -1.54 4.76
C PRO A 60 6.28 -0.57 5.88
N ALA A 61 7.27 0.18 6.36
CA ALA A 61 7.07 1.18 7.40
C ALA A 61 6.03 2.23 6.95
N GLY A 62 5.25 2.77 7.89
CA GLY A 62 4.15 3.69 7.54
C GLY A 62 4.61 4.99 6.89
N ASP A 63 5.85 5.39 7.15
CA ASP A 63 6.55 6.55 6.57
C ASP A 63 7.42 6.19 5.35
N SER A 64 7.32 4.94 4.84
CA SER A 64 8.07 4.54 3.66
C SER A 64 7.51 5.17 2.38
N VAL A 65 8.36 5.25 1.36
CA VAL A 65 7.97 5.62 -0.01
C VAL A 65 6.81 4.75 -0.50
N ASP A 66 6.83 3.45 -0.20
CA ASP A 66 5.82 2.50 -0.65
C ASP A 66 4.41 2.84 -0.12
N VAL A 67 4.31 3.12 1.18
CA VAL A 67 3.03 3.43 1.83
C VAL A 67 2.58 4.84 1.46
N GLY A 68 3.48 5.83 1.56
CA GLY A 68 3.16 7.22 1.25
C GLY A 68 2.74 7.42 -0.21
N PHE A 69 3.47 6.83 -1.16
CA PHE A 69 3.10 6.86 -2.57
C PHE A 69 1.73 6.21 -2.81
N ALA A 70 1.49 5.01 -2.24
CA ALA A 70 0.22 4.32 -2.43
C ALA A 70 -0.96 5.12 -1.88
N GLN A 71 -0.80 5.79 -0.74
CA GLN A 71 -1.83 6.64 -0.14
C GLN A 71 -2.09 7.89 -0.99
N ASP A 72 -1.03 8.65 -1.28
CA ASP A 72 -1.14 9.94 -1.96
C ASP A 72 -1.55 9.78 -3.42
N MET A 73 -0.93 8.84 -4.14
CA MET A 73 -1.30 8.56 -5.53
C MET A 73 -2.70 7.94 -5.64
N SER A 74 -3.21 7.25 -4.62
CA SER A 74 -4.63 6.83 -4.60
C SER A 74 -5.58 8.02 -4.56
N VAL A 75 -5.28 9.04 -3.75
CA VAL A 75 -6.06 10.29 -3.71
C VAL A 75 -5.93 11.05 -5.03
N HIS A 76 -4.72 11.11 -5.59
CA HIS A 76 -4.44 11.80 -6.85
C HIS A 76 -5.20 11.15 -8.03
N HIS A 77 -5.10 9.83 -8.18
CA HIS A 77 -5.82 9.05 -9.21
C HIS A 77 -7.34 9.10 -9.03
N GLY A 78 -7.82 9.15 -7.79
CA GLY A 78 -9.25 9.29 -7.51
C GLY A 78 -9.88 10.50 -8.21
N GLN A 79 -9.14 11.61 -8.28
CA GLN A 79 -9.60 12.81 -8.98
C GLN A 79 -9.59 12.67 -10.51
N ALA A 80 -8.59 12.01 -11.09
CA ALA A 80 -8.58 11.72 -12.53
C ALA A 80 -9.77 10.83 -12.92
N VAL A 81 -10.04 9.78 -12.15
CA VAL A 81 -11.21 8.90 -12.36
C VAL A 81 -12.52 9.70 -12.28
N GLU A 82 -12.65 10.60 -11.31
CA GLU A 82 -13.81 11.49 -11.20
C GLU A 82 -13.98 12.39 -12.44
N MET A 83 -12.92 13.08 -12.86
CA MET A 83 -12.95 13.96 -14.04
C MET A 83 -13.27 13.18 -15.32
N SER A 84 -12.66 12.01 -15.51
CA SER A 84 -12.90 11.17 -16.68
C SER A 84 -14.31 10.59 -16.71
N ALA A 85 -14.91 10.26 -15.56
CA ALA A 85 -16.31 9.86 -15.48
C ALA A 85 -17.25 10.99 -15.94
N MET A 86 -16.96 12.24 -15.57
CA MET A 86 -17.69 13.40 -16.10
C MET A 86 -17.51 13.53 -17.61
N ALA A 87 -16.31 13.27 -18.14
CA ALA A 87 -16.03 13.37 -19.56
C ALA A 87 -16.73 12.31 -20.41
N LEU A 88 -16.89 11.08 -19.90
CA LEU A 88 -17.69 10.06 -20.59
C LEU A 88 -19.13 10.52 -20.83
N ALA A 89 -19.72 11.21 -19.86
CA ALA A 89 -21.07 11.75 -19.94
C ALA A 89 -21.17 13.03 -20.79
N ASN A 90 -20.22 13.96 -20.66
CA ASN A 90 -20.39 15.34 -21.11
C ASN A 90 -19.50 15.77 -22.29
N ALA A 91 -18.47 15.01 -22.66
CA ALA A 91 -17.56 15.40 -23.74
C ALA A 91 -18.29 15.49 -25.09
N ALA A 92 -18.06 16.55 -25.87
CA ALA A 92 -18.65 16.68 -27.20
C ALA A 92 -17.84 15.89 -28.24
N ASP A 93 -16.51 15.92 -28.12
CA ASP A 93 -15.60 15.28 -29.06
C ASP A 93 -15.41 13.78 -28.75
N PRO A 94 -15.65 12.89 -29.73
CA PRO A 94 -15.40 11.45 -29.58
C PRO A 94 -13.97 11.11 -29.18
N ALA A 95 -12.95 11.86 -29.65
CA ALA A 95 -11.56 11.60 -29.29
C ALA A 95 -11.29 11.89 -27.80
N VAL A 96 -11.92 12.94 -27.26
CA VAL A 96 -11.85 13.26 -25.83
C VAL A 96 -12.55 12.20 -24.99
N ARG A 97 -13.69 11.69 -25.47
CA ARG A 97 -14.40 10.59 -24.80
C ARG A 97 -13.58 9.30 -24.79
N SER A 98 -12.91 8.95 -25.89
CA SER A 98 -12.01 7.78 -25.94
C SER A 98 -10.85 7.92 -24.98
N LEU A 99 -10.16 9.08 -24.99
CA LEU A 99 -9.09 9.36 -24.01
C LEU A 99 -9.61 9.25 -22.57
N ALA A 100 -10.79 9.79 -22.27
CA ALA A 100 -11.39 9.69 -20.95
C ALA A 100 -11.68 8.25 -20.53
N TYR A 101 -12.10 7.39 -21.45
CA TYR A 101 -12.30 5.96 -21.18
C TYR A 101 -10.97 5.28 -20.83
N ASP A 102 -9.91 5.55 -21.60
CA ASP A 102 -8.59 4.95 -21.38
C ASP A 102 -8.00 5.38 -20.04
N VAL A 103 -8.08 6.67 -19.71
CA VAL A 103 -7.62 7.24 -18.43
C VAL A 103 -8.41 6.66 -17.28
N LEU A 104 -9.75 6.62 -17.37
CA LEU A 104 -10.61 6.08 -16.31
C LEU A 104 -10.26 4.63 -16.02
N THR A 105 -10.20 3.78 -17.04
CA THR A 105 -9.97 2.34 -16.86
C THR A 105 -8.57 2.05 -16.34
N THR A 106 -7.56 2.75 -16.85
CA THR A 106 -6.18 2.58 -16.41
C THR A 106 -5.98 3.06 -14.98
N GLN A 107 -6.40 4.29 -14.66
CA GLN A 107 -6.19 4.85 -13.33
C GLN A 107 -7.05 4.18 -12.26
N GLN A 108 -8.24 3.68 -12.60
CA GLN A 108 -9.06 2.90 -11.66
C GLN A 108 -8.41 1.55 -11.31
N SER A 109 -7.80 0.87 -12.29
CA SER A 109 -7.05 -0.37 -12.05
C SER A 109 -5.83 -0.15 -11.14
N GLN A 110 -5.10 0.94 -11.39
CA GLN A 110 -3.93 1.33 -10.60
C GLN A 110 -4.32 1.72 -9.17
N LEU A 111 -5.40 2.49 -8.98
CA LEU A 111 -5.96 2.83 -7.68
C LEU A 111 -6.36 1.58 -6.89
N GLY A 112 -7.04 0.62 -7.53
CA GLY A 112 -7.39 -0.65 -6.88
C GLY A 112 -6.16 -1.47 -6.47
N THR A 113 -5.09 -1.44 -7.28
CA THR A 113 -3.81 -2.09 -6.95
C THR A 113 -3.19 -1.48 -5.70
N MET A 114 -3.09 -0.15 -5.63
CA MET A 114 -2.50 0.55 -4.49
C MET A 114 -3.33 0.36 -3.21
N GLN A 115 -4.66 0.43 -3.29
CA GLN A 115 -5.55 0.14 -2.16
C GLN A 115 -5.45 -1.32 -1.70
N GLY A 116 -5.26 -2.25 -2.64
CA GLY A 116 -5.02 -3.66 -2.36
C GLY A 116 -3.72 -3.87 -1.58
N TRP A 117 -2.65 -3.18 -1.95
CA TRP A 117 -1.39 -3.22 -1.20
C TRP A 117 -1.53 -2.65 0.21
N LEU A 118 -2.15 -1.49 0.36
CA LEU A 118 -2.39 -0.90 1.68
C LEU A 118 -3.19 -1.85 2.59
N SER A 119 -4.20 -2.52 2.03
CA SER A 119 -4.98 -3.54 2.76
C SER A 119 -4.12 -4.75 3.13
N LEU A 120 -3.27 -5.24 2.23
CA LEU A 120 -2.37 -6.38 2.49
C LEU A 120 -1.32 -6.06 3.56
N TRP A 121 -0.87 -4.81 3.63
CA TRP A 121 0.10 -4.33 4.60
C TRP A 121 -0.52 -3.88 5.93
N ASP A 122 -1.84 -4.02 6.10
CA ASP A 122 -2.59 -3.50 7.25
C ASP A 122 -2.31 -2.00 7.50
N ARG A 123 -2.30 -1.23 6.40
CA ARG A 123 -2.11 0.22 6.40
C ARG A 123 -3.43 0.94 6.08
N PRO A 124 -3.69 2.11 6.68
CA PRO A 124 -4.87 2.88 6.35
C PRO A 124 -4.81 3.36 4.88
N PRO A 125 -5.97 3.47 4.21
CA PRO A 125 -6.04 3.92 2.81
C PRO A 125 -5.62 5.40 2.63
N LEU A 126 -5.62 6.17 3.71
CA LEU A 126 -5.21 7.57 3.77
C LEU A 126 -4.07 7.72 4.77
N GLY A 127 -3.10 8.57 4.43
CA GLY A 127 -2.05 8.97 5.37
C GLY A 127 -2.62 9.81 6.52
N SER A 128 -1.97 9.74 7.68
CA SER A 128 -2.31 10.57 8.85
C SER A 128 -1.52 11.88 8.92
N GLY A 129 -0.55 12.08 8.03
CA GLY A 129 0.31 13.26 7.94
C GLY A 129 -0.09 14.18 6.78
N GLU A 130 0.73 15.22 6.58
CA GLU A 130 0.62 16.05 5.38
C GLU A 130 0.91 15.19 4.14
N PRO A 131 0.24 15.46 3.00
CA PRO A 131 0.57 14.84 1.73
C PRO A 131 2.06 15.03 1.39
N MET A 132 2.61 14.09 0.64
CA MET A 132 3.96 14.11 0.08
C MET A 132 5.11 14.03 1.08
N GLN A 133 4.87 13.73 2.37
CA GLN A 133 5.95 13.58 3.37
C GLN A 133 6.99 12.50 3.02
N TRP A 134 6.60 11.50 2.23
CA TRP A 134 7.46 10.41 1.76
C TRP A 134 8.44 10.83 0.64
N MET A 135 8.26 12.01 0.06
CA MET A 135 9.13 12.57 -0.97
C MET A 135 9.87 13.79 -0.38
N PRO A 136 11.20 13.75 -0.22
CA PRO A 136 11.97 14.93 0.16
C PRO A 136 11.78 16.00 -0.91
N THR A 137 11.15 17.11 -0.55
CA THR A 137 11.22 18.31 -1.38
C THR A 137 12.60 18.92 -1.18
N ASP A 138 13.30 19.28 -2.26
CA ASP A 138 14.54 20.09 -2.20
C ASP A 138 14.32 21.47 -1.53
N SER A 139 13.09 21.78 -1.08
CA SER A 139 12.69 22.97 -0.35
C SER A 139 13.17 23.06 1.10
N ALA A 140 13.98 22.11 1.60
CA ALA A 140 14.77 22.33 2.82
C ALA A 140 15.76 23.52 2.71
N ALA A 141 15.88 24.15 1.53
CA ALA A 141 16.64 25.37 1.31
C ALA A 141 15.85 26.52 0.62
N GLY A 142 14.51 26.53 0.58
CA GLY A 142 13.80 27.48 -0.29
C GLY A 142 12.38 27.93 0.03
N SER A 143 11.77 27.50 1.13
CA SER A 143 10.50 28.11 1.59
C SER A 143 10.45 28.14 3.09
N ALA A 144 11.31 29.00 3.66
CA ALA A 144 11.01 29.58 4.95
C ALA A 144 9.70 30.36 4.81
N HIS A 145 8.58 29.74 5.19
CA HIS A 145 7.48 30.51 5.74
C HIS A 145 8.08 31.31 6.90
N HIS A 146 8.30 32.61 6.68
CA HIS A 146 8.72 33.53 7.72
C HIS A 146 7.66 33.50 8.83
N SER A 147 7.92 32.68 9.86
CA SER A 147 7.20 32.75 11.11
C SER A 147 7.55 34.09 11.74
N MET A 148 6.65 35.05 11.58
CA MET A 148 6.68 36.28 12.37
C MET A 148 6.44 35.90 13.83
N PRO A 149 7.32 36.26 14.78
CA PRO A 149 7.09 35.94 16.18
C PRO A 149 5.96 36.84 16.71
N GLY A 150 4.81 36.25 17.06
CA GLY A 150 3.75 36.98 17.77
C GLY A 150 2.30 36.66 17.42
N MET A 151 1.97 35.63 16.64
CA MET A 151 0.59 35.17 16.53
C MET A 151 0.40 33.82 17.21
N GLU A 152 -0.43 33.86 18.24
CA GLU A 152 -0.87 32.73 19.05
C GLU A 152 -1.62 31.72 18.18
N SER A 153 -1.66 30.45 18.62
CA SER A 153 -2.28 29.31 17.95
C SER A 153 -3.76 29.57 17.60
N GLY A 154 -3.98 30.20 16.45
CA GLY A 154 -5.25 30.26 15.76
C GLY A 154 -5.39 29.00 14.91
N THR A 155 -6.50 28.29 15.10
CA THR A 155 -6.99 27.23 14.21
C THR A 155 -6.72 27.60 12.76
N ALA A 156 -5.88 26.81 12.08
CA ALA A 156 -5.65 26.95 10.65
C ALA A 156 -6.97 26.72 9.91
N THR A 157 -7.68 27.81 9.63
CA THR A 157 -8.54 27.86 8.46
C THR A 157 -7.58 27.88 7.28
N ALA A 158 -7.12 26.69 6.88
CA ALA A 158 -6.38 26.50 5.66
C ALA A 158 -7.22 27.13 4.54
N ASP A 159 -6.65 28.17 3.91
CA ASP A 159 -7.23 28.75 2.72
C ASP A 159 -7.30 27.61 1.69
N SER A 160 -8.51 27.10 1.45
CA SER A 160 -8.82 25.91 0.64
C SER A 160 -8.58 26.10 -0.87
N SER A 161 -7.67 27.02 -1.21
CA SER A 161 -7.38 27.51 -2.55
C SER A 161 -6.30 26.69 -3.26
N SER A 162 -5.36 26.10 -2.52
CA SER A 162 -4.30 25.25 -3.08
C SER A 162 -4.57 23.77 -2.83
N PRO A 163 -4.56 22.92 -3.88
CA PRO A 163 -4.75 21.49 -3.73
C PRO A 163 -3.60 20.82 -2.95
N PRO A 164 -3.90 19.70 -2.25
CA PRO A 164 -2.94 19.04 -1.37
C PRO A 164 -1.73 18.42 -2.10
N MET A 165 -1.83 18.18 -3.40
CA MET A 165 -0.77 17.56 -4.20
C MET A 165 -0.62 18.28 -5.55
N PRO A 166 0.59 18.24 -6.15
CA PRO A 166 0.88 18.92 -7.40
C PRO A 166 -0.12 18.57 -8.51
N GLY A 167 -0.60 19.59 -9.22
CA GLY A 167 -1.37 19.44 -10.45
C GLY A 167 -2.85 19.08 -10.27
N MET A 168 -3.27 18.67 -9.06
CA MET A 168 -4.67 18.44 -8.74
C MET A 168 -5.55 19.65 -9.09
N ALA A 169 -6.77 19.39 -9.55
CA ALA A 169 -7.82 20.39 -9.68
C ALA A 169 -8.33 20.83 -8.29
N THR A 170 -8.60 22.12 -8.12
CA THR A 170 -9.27 22.62 -6.93
C THR A 170 -10.75 22.23 -6.93
N THR A 171 -11.40 22.32 -5.77
CA THR A 171 -12.85 22.14 -5.65
C THR A 171 -13.62 23.09 -6.57
N GLY A 172 -13.15 24.33 -6.73
CA GLY A 172 -13.73 25.31 -7.64
C GLY A 172 -13.59 24.89 -9.10
N GLU A 173 -12.42 24.38 -9.50
CA GLU A 173 -12.21 23.93 -10.87
C GLU A 173 -13.02 22.67 -11.22
N LEU A 174 -13.20 21.75 -10.28
CA LEU A 174 -14.11 20.60 -10.44
C LEU A 174 -15.57 21.05 -10.53
N ALA A 175 -15.98 22.02 -9.71
CA ALA A 175 -17.33 22.59 -9.80
C ALA A 175 -17.56 23.31 -11.14
N ASP A 176 -16.55 23.98 -11.67
CA ASP A 176 -16.59 24.59 -13.01
C ASP A 176 -16.66 23.53 -14.11
N LEU A 177 -15.86 22.47 -14.03
CA LEU A 177 -15.91 21.36 -14.99
C LEU A 177 -17.30 20.74 -15.06
N ARG A 178 -17.94 20.48 -13.91
CA ARG A 178 -19.32 19.93 -13.82
C ARG A 178 -20.38 20.81 -14.50
N ARG A 179 -20.17 22.13 -14.53
CA ARG A 179 -21.10 23.09 -15.12
C ARG A 179 -20.81 23.40 -16.58
N THR A 180 -19.62 23.04 -17.06
CA THR A 180 -19.21 23.30 -18.43
C THR A 180 -19.79 22.23 -19.35
N THR A 181 -20.16 22.60 -20.58
CA THR A 181 -20.73 21.66 -21.57
C THR A 181 -20.12 21.90 -22.95
N GLY A 182 -20.27 20.94 -23.86
CA GLY A 182 -19.87 21.11 -25.27
C GLY A 182 -18.36 21.20 -25.48
N SER A 183 -17.90 21.92 -26.50
CA SER A 183 -16.47 22.08 -26.80
C SER A 183 -15.68 22.76 -25.68
N ALA A 184 -16.33 23.63 -24.90
CA ALA A 184 -15.71 24.25 -23.73
C ALA A 184 -15.43 23.21 -22.64
N PHE A 185 -16.30 22.20 -22.49
CA PHE A 185 -16.07 21.11 -21.53
C PHE A 185 -14.84 20.31 -21.94
N ASP A 186 -14.75 19.95 -23.23
CA ASP A 186 -13.61 19.19 -23.75
C ASP A 186 -12.28 19.90 -23.45
N ALA A 187 -12.20 21.20 -23.76
CA ALA A 187 -11.00 21.99 -23.50
C ALA A 187 -10.67 22.04 -22.00
N ARG A 188 -11.69 22.24 -21.15
CA ARG A 188 -11.52 22.33 -19.70
C ARG A 188 -11.05 20.99 -19.09
N TYR A 189 -11.62 19.88 -19.52
CA TYR A 189 -11.21 18.54 -19.11
C TYR A 189 -9.74 18.28 -19.48
N LEU A 190 -9.37 18.51 -20.75
CA LEU A 190 -8.00 18.31 -21.24
C LEU A 190 -6.99 19.20 -20.50
N GLN A 191 -7.35 20.45 -20.23
CA GLN A 191 -6.55 21.40 -19.47
C GLN A 191 -6.25 20.91 -18.05
N LEU A 192 -7.28 20.46 -17.33
CA LEU A 192 -7.15 19.95 -15.96
C LEU A 192 -6.37 18.64 -15.94
N LEU A 193 -6.68 17.71 -16.84
CA LEU A 193 -5.99 16.43 -16.93
C LEU A 193 -4.51 16.59 -17.28
N LEU A 194 -4.15 17.48 -18.20
CA LEU A 194 -2.74 17.74 -18.52
C LEU A 194 -1.97 18.25 -17.30
N ARG A 195 -2.55 19.18 -16.54
CA ARG A 195 -1.92 19.71 -15.33
C ARG A 195 -1.82 18.64 -14.25
N HIS A 196 -2.86 17.82 -14.11
CA HIS A 196 -2.89 16.68 -13.20
C HIS A 196 -1.76 15.69 -13.50
N HIS A 197 -1.59 15.28 -14.76
CA HIS A 197 -0.48 14.42 -15.20
C HIS A 197 0.89 15.04 -14.97
N LYS A 198 1.05 16.34 -15.26
CA LYS A 198 2.31 17.07 -15.01
C LYS A 198 2.68 17.11 -13.52
N GLY A 199 1.69 17.05 -12.62
CA GLY A 199 1.91 16.91 -11.19
C GLY A 199 2.16 15.47 -10.73
N GLY A 200 1.48 14.49 -11.34
CA GLY A 200 1.61 13.07 -10.99
C GLY A 200 2.90 12.41 -11.48
N ILE A 201 3.44 12.83 -12.63
CA ILE A 201 4.67 12.24 -13.21
C ILE A 201 5.87 12.34 -12.25
N PRO A 202 6.21 13.50 -11.64
CA PRO A 202 7.30 13.58 -10.67
C PRO A 202 7.09 12.68 -9.44
N MET A 203 5.86 12.57 -8.94
CA MET A 203 5.53 11.68 -7.82
C MET A 203 5.80 10.21 -8.18
N ALA A 204 5.32 9.78 -9.35
CA ALA A 204 5.55 8.44 -9.86
C ALA A 204 7.03 8.17 -10.17
N GLN A 205 7.77 9.15 -10.69
CA GLN A 205 9.20 9.02 -10.94
C GLN A 205 9.96 8.80 -9.63
N TYR A 206 9.67 9.59 -8.59
CA TYR A 206 10.32 9.43 -7.30
C TYR A 206 10.04 8.04 -6.70
N ALA A 207 8.80 7.56 -6.77
CA ALA A 207 8.46 6.22 -6.30
C ALA A 207 9.13 5.11 -7.14
N ALA A 208 9.23 5.28 -8.46
CA ALA A 208 9.93 4.33 -9.33
C ALA A 208 11.41 4.18 -8.95
N ASP A 209 12.04 5.28 -8.52
CA ASP A 209 13.46 5.32 -8.18
C ASP A 209 13.75 4.90 -6.71
N ASN A 210 12.79 5.09 -5.79
CA ASN A 210 13.04 5.00 -4.35
C ASN A 210 12.16 3.99 -3.59
N ALA A 211 11.14 3.40 -4.20
CA ALA A 211 10.30 2.40 -3.52
C ALA A 211 11.10 1.11 -3.23
N ALA A 212 10.97 0.60 -2.01
CA ALA A 212 11.68 -0.60 -1.56
C ALA A 212 10.98 -1.89 -2.04
N VAL A 213 9.66 -1.82 -2.26
CA VAL A 213 8.85 -2.94 -2.71
C VAL A 213 8.86 -2.99 -4.24
N PRO A 214 9.44 -4.02 -4.89
CA PRO A 214 9.59 -4.04 -6.35
C PRO A 214 8.29 -3.91 -7.16
N PRO A 215 7.15 -4.49 -6.73
CA PRO A 215 5.86 -4.19 -7.36
C PRO A 215 5.47 -2.71 -7.37
N VAL A 216 5.84 -1.93 -6.34
CA VAL A 216 5.53 -0.50 -6.24
C VAL A 216 6.35 0.29 -7.25
N SER A 217 7.67 0.10 -7.27
CA SER A 217 8.54 0.79 -8.23
C SER A 217 8.19 0.43 -9.68
N ALA A 218 7.84 -0.84 -9.94
CA ALA A 218 7.39 -1.28 -11.25
C ALA A 218 6.09 -0.60 -11.70
N LEU A 219 5.08 -0.51 -10.83
CA LEU A 219 3.84 0.20 -11.14
C LEU A 219 4.08 1.69 -11.36
N ALA A 220 4.90 2.31 -10.52
CA ALA A 220 5.23 3.73 -10.64
C ALA A 220 5.94 4.03 -11.98
N GLY A 221 6.87 3.18 -12.41
CA GLY A 221 7.50 3.29 -13.73
C GLY A 221 6.50 3.15 -14.89
N GLN A 222 5.50 2.27 -14.77
CA GLN A 222 4.42 2.17 -15.75
C GLN A 222 3.55 3.43 -15.78
N MET A 223 3.23 4.01 -14.61
CA MET A 223 2.50 5.26 -14.52
C MET A 223 3.23 6.42 -15.20
N VAL A 224 4.55 6.53 -15.05
CA VAL A 224 5.36 7.54 -15.75
C VAL A 224 5.20 7.40 -17.26
N ALA A 225 5.40 6.19 -17.80
CA ALA A 225 5.30 5.93 -19.23
C ALA A 225 3.90 6.24 -19.78
N THR A 226 2.84 5.78 -19.11
CA THR A 226 1.46 6.01 -19.52
C THR A 226 1.09 7.49 -19.45
N GLN A 227 1.37 8.17 -18.32
CA GLN A 227 1.01 9.59 -18.17
C GLN A 227 1.79 10.49 -19.14
N GLN A 228 3.03 10.13 -19.51
CA GLN A 228 3.77 10.86 -20.53
C GLN A 228 3.13 10.73 -21.93
N ALA A 229 2.72 9.52 -22.30
CA ALA A 229 2.04 9.27 -23.57
C ALA A 229 0.67 9.97 -23.63
N GLU A 230 -0.11 9.88 -22.54
CA GLU A 230 -1.39 10.58 -22.41
C GLU A 230 -1.21 12.10 -22.46
N SER A 231 -0.17 12.66 -21.82
CA SER A 231 0.13 14.09 -21.87
C SER A 231 0.37 14.57 -23.31
N THR A 232 1.11 13.80 -24.11
CA THR A 232 1.31 14.12 -25.54
C THR A 232 0.00 14.08 -26.32
N ALA A 233 -0.86 13.08 -26.09
CA ALA A 233 -2.17 13.01 -26.74
C ALA A 233 -3.07 14.19 -26.33
N ILE A 234 -3.07 14.57 -25.04
CA ILE A 234 -3.82 15.71 -24.52
C ILE A 234 -3.35 17.02 -25.16
N GLU A 235 -2.04 17.23 -25.30
CA GLU A 235 -1.47 18.42 -25.94
C GLU A 235 -1.89 18.53 -27.41
N GLN A 236 -1.95 17.41 -28.15
CA GLN A 236 -2.45 17.38 -29.52
C GLN A 236 -3.94 17.73 -29.59
N LEU A 237 -4.76 17.20 -28.68
CA LEU A 237 -6.20 17.50 -28.62
C LEU A 237 -6.47 18.96 -28.23
N LEU A 238 -5.68 19.54 -27.32
CA LEU A 238 -5.75 20.95 -26.97
C LEU A 238 -5.40 21.84 -28.17
N ALA A 239 -4.32 21.52 -28.88
CA ALA A 239 -3.90 22.25 -30.08
C ALA A 239 -4.98 22.20 -31.18
N ALA A 240 -5.58 21.03 -31.42
CA ALA A 240 -6.68 20.87 -32.39
C ALA A 240 -7.92 21.71 -32.03
N LYS A 241 -8.12 22.00 -30.74
CA LYS A 241 -9.22 22.85 -30.24
C LYS A 241 -8.84 24.33 -30.13
N GLY A 242 -7.60 24.71 -30.43
CA GLY A 242 -7.10 26.08 -30.22
C GLY A 242 -7.05 26.50 -28.75
N ALA A 243 -6.98 25.54 -27.82
CA ALA A 243 -6.91 25.78 -26.39
C ALA A 243 -5.47 25.65 -25.89
N THR A 244 -5.13 26.40 -24.84
CA THR A 244 -3.80 26.37 -24.21
C THR A 244 -3.81 25.56 -22.92
N ALA A 245 -2.65 25.04 -22.53
CA ALA A 245 -2.46 24.37 -21.25
C ALA A 245 -2.59 25.35 -20.06
N LEU A 246 -3.00 24.84 -18.91
CA LEU A 246 -2.94 25.57 -17.65
C LEU A 246 -1.50 25.60 -17.11
N THR A 247 -1.17 26.64 -16.34
CA THR A 247 0.03 26.64 -15.51
C THR A 247 -0.14 25.69 -14.33
N MET A 248 0.96 25.19 -13.78
CA MET A 248 0.94 24.51 -12.48
C MET A 248 0.39 25.48 -11.42
N ASN A 249 -0.32 24.92 -10.44
CA ASN A 249 -0.82 25.62 -9.26
C ASN A 249 0.19 25.60 -8.11
#